data_AF-A0A4Q6ADP3-F1
#
_entry.id   AF-A0A4Q6ADP3-F1
#
_cell.length_a   1.000
_cell.length_b   1.000
_cell.length_c   1.000
_cell.angle_alpha   90.00
_cell.angle_beta   90.00
_cell.angle_gamma   90.00
#
_symmetry.space_group_name_H-M   'P 1'
#
loop_
_entity.id
_entity.type
_entity.pdbx_description
1 polymer ?
#
loop_
_entity_poly.entity_id
_entity_poly.type
_entity_poly.pdbx_seq_one_letter_code
_entity_poly.pdbx_strand_id
1 'polypeptide(L)'
;MELAHYGQVMDLSLSVEQLPLTKLIDVCYHCALYKTGSIAALAIGMGAVIQGASQEQIQDIKKLGSALGVYLQQLNDIGNLLGEFDSEKRFEDLISFKPSFVWSLTLETFGPSSLDQLFQATRHLPVDDKLQEWIARHSLSEVAEAHAENTFQKAVAEFQDVYPASDLSQLKELKNRIKSAYA
;
A
#
# COMPACT_ATOMS: atom_id res chain seq x y z
N MET A 1 -1.47 8.16 16.76
CA MET A 1 -2.92 8.29 16.48
C MET A 1 -3.22 9.54 15.65
N GLU A 2 -2.67 10.71 15.98
CA GLU A 2 -2.85 11.93 15.17
C GLU A 2 -2.51 11.74 13.68
N LEU A 3 -1.37 11.08 13.37
CA LEU A 3 -1.01 10.73 11.99
C LEU A 3 -2.05 9.83 11.30
N ALA A 4 -2.66 8.88 12.00
CA ALA A 4 -3.70 8.04 11.42
C ALA A 4 -4.92 8.86 11.00
N HIS A 5 -5.31 9.83 11.83
CA HIS A 5 -6.39 10.76 11.48
C HIS A 5 -6.02 11.65 10.29
N TYR A 6 -4.78 12.17 10.22
CA TYR A 6 -4.32 12.91 9.04
C TYR A 6 -4.35 12.05 7.77
N GLY A 7 -3.90 10.79 7.84
CA GLY A 7 -3.97 9.85 6.73
C GLY A 7 -5.41 9.63 6.27
N GLN A 8 -6.35 9.47 7.21
CA GLN A 8 -7.76 9.34 6.89
C GLN A 8 -8.34 10.61 6.25
N VAL A 9 -7.93 11.79 6.72
CA VAL A 9 -8.35 13.07 6.11
C VAL A 9 -7.81 13.18 4.68
N MET A 10 -6.55 12.80 4.44
CA MET A 10 -5.96 12.77 3.11
C MET A 10 -6.72 11.82 2.17
N ASP A 11 -7.03 10.61 2.64
CA ASP A 11 -7.78 9.59 1.89
C ASP A 11 -9.18 10.06 1.48
N LEU A 12 -9.86 10.81 2.35
CA LEU A 12 -11.22 11.29 2.12
C LEU A 12 -11.31 12.63 1.38
N SER A 13 -10.29 13.48 1.48
CA SER A 13 -10.37 14.88 1.04
C SER A 13 -9.58 15.17 -0.23
N LEU A 14 -8.65 14.29 -0.61
CA LEU A 14 -7.83 14.46 -1.81
C LEU A 14 -8.33 13.58 -2.94
N SER A 15 -8.21 14.10 -4.16
CA SER A 15 -8.37 13.32 -5.39
C SER A 15 -7.07 13.40 -6.19
N VAL A 16 -6.61 12.26 -6.71
CA VAL A 16 -5.40 12.19 -7.54
C VAL A 16 -5.52 12.98 -8.84
N GLU A 17 -6.73 13.26 -9.31
CA GLU A 17 -6.97 14.10 -10.50
C GLU A 17 -6.58 15.57 -10.28
N GLN A 18 -6.57 16.02 -9.01
CA GLN A 18 -6.29 17.40 -8.64
C GLN A 18 -4.82 17.59 -8.22
N LEU A 19 -4.05 16.52 -8.13
CA LEU A 19 -2.66 16.57 -7.70
C LEU A 19 -1.73 16.90 -8.87
N PRO A 20 -0.71 17.74 -8.66
CA PRO A 20 0.43 17.82 -9.58
C PRO A 20 1.09 16.43 -9.70
N LEU A 21 1.50 16.05 -10.92
CA LEU A 21 2.20 14.78 -11.16
C LEU A 21 3.43 14.60 -10.27
N THR A 22 4.14 15.70 -9.98
CA THR A 22 5.32 15.72 -9.10
C THR A 22 5.01 15.42 -7.63
N LYS A 23 3.73 15.37 -7.24
CA LYS A 23 3.27 15.08 -5.88
C LYS A 23 2.49 13.79 -5.76
N LEU A 24 2.07 13.18 -6.87
CA LEU A 24 1.19 12.02 -6.86
C LEU A 24 1.81 10.84 -6.08
N ILE A 25 3.06 10.48 -6.38
CA ILE A 25 3.75 9.37 -5.72
C ILE A 25 3.87 9.63 -4.21
N ASP A 26 4.36 10.81 -3.83
CA ASP A 26 4.52 11.20 -2.42
C ASP A 26 3.19 11.16 -1.66
N VAL A 27 2.12 11.70 -2.27
CA VAL A 27 0.80 11.77 -1.61
C VAL A 27 0.20 10.38 -1.46
N CYS A 28 0.26 9.51 -2.46
CA CYS A 28 -0.20 8.12 -2.34
C CYS A 28 0.58 7.37 -1.25
N TYR A 29 1.92 7.50 -1.23
CA TYR A 29 2.75 6.88 -0.22
C TYR A 29 2.43 7.40 1.19
N HIS A 30 2.34 8.72 1.38
CA HIS A 30 2.05 9.31 2.68
C HIS A 30 0.62 9.04 3.15
N CYS A 31 -0.35 8.94 2.24
CA CYS A 31 -1.69 8.49 2.56
C CYS A 31 -1.66 7.11 3.23
N ALA A 32 -1.00 6.13 2.60
CA ALA A 32 -0.83 4.77 3.13
C ALA A 32 -0.02 4.74 4.44
N LEU A 33 1.10 5.47 4.47
CA LEU A 33 1.99 5.56 5.63
C LEU A 33 1.26 6.11 6.86
N TYR A 34 0.45 7.15 6.68
CA TYR A 34 -0.25 7.80 7.76
C TYR A 34 -1.46 6.97 8.19
N LYS A 35 -2.33 6.56 7.26
CA LYS A 35 -3.59 5.88 7.61
C LYS A 35 -3.35 4.46 8.17
N THR A 36 -2.49 3.68 7.52
CA THR A 36 -2.27 2.27 7.86
C THR A 36 -0.92 2.06 8.53
N GLY A 37 0.15 2.68 8.01
CA GLY A 37 1.51 2.56 8.56
C GLY A 37 1.58 3.00 10.03
N SER A 38 1.00 4.13 10.39
CA SER A 38 1.10 4.64 11.77
C SER A 38 0.36 3.77 12.81
N ILE A 39 -0.73 3.10 12.41
CA ILE A 39 -1.47 2.16 13.26
C ILE A 39 -0.66 0.86 13.42
N ALA A 40 -0.13 0.32 12.32
CA ALA A 40 0.70 -0.89 12.35
C ALA A 40 1.98 -0.68 13.19
N ALA A 41 2.63 0.48 13.04
CA ALA A 41 3.77 0.89 13.86
C ALA A 41 3.42 0.91 15.35
N LEU A 42 2.25 1.45 15.71
CA LEU A 42 1.79 1.47 17.09
C LEU A 42 1.57 0.06 17.62
N ALA A 43 0.84 -0.79 16.89
CA ALA A 43 0.52 -2.15 17.32
C ALA A 43 1.78 -3.00 17.56
N ILE A 44 2.72 -2.98 16.63
CA ILE A 44 3.97 -3.75 16.74
C ILE A 44 4.88 -3.14 17.83
N GLY A 45 4.96 -1.80 17.89
CA GLY A 45 5.75 -1.11 18.91
C GLY A 45 5.29 -1.38 20.33
N MET A 46 3.98 -1.57 20.56
CA MET A 46 3.46 -1.99 21.88
C MET A 46 4.01 -3.35 22.32
N GLY A 47 4.15 -4.30 21.39
CA GLY A 47 4.79 -5.59 21.69
C GLY A 47 6.23 -5.42 22.18
N ALA A 48 7.00 -4.55 21.53
CA ALA A 48 8.37 -4.23 21.95
C ALA A 48 8.43 -3.61 23.36
N VAL A 49 7.50 -2.69 23.66
CA VAL A 49 7.40 -2.06 24.99
C VAL A 49 7.08 -3.10 26.06
N ILE A 50 6.12 -3.99 25.82
CA ILE A 50 5.74 -5.05 26.76
C ILE A 50 6.93 -5.97 27.06
N GLN A 51 7.78 -6.23 26.07
CA GLN A 51 8.99 -7.04 26.21
C GLN A 51 10.17 -6.29 26.84
N GLY A 52 10.00 -5.03 27.25
CA GLY A 52 11.05 -4.24 27.90
C GLY A 52 12.19 -3.83 26.95
N ALA A 53 11.91 -3.72 25.65
CA ALA A 53 12.90 -3.28 24.66
C ALA A 53 13.40 -1.84 24.96
N SER A 54 14.62 -1.54 24.53
CA SER A 54 15.20 -0.20 24.64
C SER A 54 14.43 0.81 23.77
N GLN A 55 14.58 2.10 24.05
CA GLN A 55 13.93 3.15 23.24
C GLN A 55 14.36 3.09 21.76
N GLU A 56 15.63 2.78 21.50
CA GLU A 56 16.16 2.61 20.15
C GLU A 56 15.49 1.42 19.45
N GLN A 57 15.45 0.26 20.10
CA GLN A 57 14.77 -0.94 19.59
C GLN A 57 13.29 -0.68 19.31
N ILE A 58 12.60 0.03 20.21
CA ILE A 58 11.20 0.41 20.02
C ILE A 58 11.04 1.27 18.76
N GLN A 59 11.93 2.24 18.51
CA GLN A 59 11.84 3.06 17.29
C GLN A 59 12.09 2.24 16.03
N ASP A 60 13.08 1.35 16.03
CA ASP A 60 13.37 0.51 14.86
C ASP A 60 12.24 -0.47 14.57
N ILE A 61 11.66 -1.08 15.61
CA ILE A 61 10.49 -1.95 15.47
C ILE A 61 9.28 -1.16 14.97
N LYS A 62 9.09 0.09 15.40
CA LYS A 62 8.04 0.97 14.87
C LYS A 62 8.26 1.31 13.40
N LYS A 63 9.51 1.54 12.96
CA LYS A 63 9.83 1.76 11.53
C LYS A 63 9.46 0.53 10.71
N LEU A 64 9.84 -0.67 11.16
CA LEU A 64 9.43 -1.92 10.54
C LEU A 64 7.90 -2.02 10.48
N GLY A 65 7.22 -1.77 11.59
CA GLY A 65 5.75 -1.82 11.63
C GLY A 65 5.08 -0.81 10.70
N SER A 66 5.66 0.38 10.56
CA SER A 66 5.17 1.38 9.60
C SER A 66 5.31 0.92 8.15
N ALA A 67 6.45 0.33 7.80
CA ALA A 67 6.69 -0.21 6.46
C ALA A 67 5.77 -1.40 6.15
N LEU A 68 5.54 -2.27 7.14
CA LEU A 68 4.58 -3.36 7.03
C LEU A 68 3.15 -2.82 6.82
N GLY A 69 2.73 -1.76 7.52
CA GLY A 69 1.43 -1.15 7.28
C GLY A 69 1.26 -0.56 5.87
N VAL A 70 2.33 0.00 5.28
CA VAL A 70 2.31 0.41 3.86
C VAL A 70 2.13 -0.80 2.96
N TYR A 71 2.88 -1.88 3.18
CA TYR A 71 2.71 -3.15 2.46
C TYR A 71 1.27 -3.69 2.55
N LEU A 72 0.64 -3.64 3.74
CA LEU A 72 -0.76 -4.04 3.89
C LEU A 72 -1.72 -3.18 3.06
N GLN A 73 -1.48 -1.87 3.00
CA GLN A 73 -2.29 -1.00 2.16
C GLN A 73 -2.13 -1.33 0.67
N GLN A 74 -0.91 -1.65 0.22
CA GLN A 74 -0.68 -2.07 -1.16
C GLN A 74 -1.47 -3.34 -1.50
N LEU A 75 -1.49 -4.34 -0.62
CA LEU A 75 -2.29 -5.54 -0.82
C LEU A 75 -3.80 -5.25 -0.87
N ASN A 76 -4.29 -4.33 -0.02
CA ASN A 76 -5.69 -3.91 -0.03
C ASN A 76 -6.05 -3.27 -1.38
N ASP A 77 -5.22 -2.35 -1.86
CA ASP A 77 -5.44 -1.67 -3.14
C ASP A 77 -5.36 -2.66 -4.33
N ILE A 78 -4.49 -3.68 -4.25
CA ILE A 78 -4.40 -4.76 -5.25
C ILE A 78 -5.70 -5.56 -5.30
N GLY A 79 -6.20 -6.10 -4.19
CA GLY A 79 -7.43 -6.89 -4.30
C GLY A 79 -8.69 -6.02 -4.49
N ASN A 80 -8.65 -4.70 -4.22
CA ASN A 80 -9.67 -3.76 -4.71
C ASN A 80 -9.69 -3.67 -6.25
N LEU A 81 -8.51 -3.67 -6.88
CA LEU A 81 -8.35 -3.71 -8.34
C LEU A 81 -8.80 -5.07 -8.93
N LEU A 82 -8.42 -6.18 -8.30
CA LEU A 82 -8.71 -7.52 -8.79
C LEU A 82 -10.17 -7.95 -8.50
N GLY A 83 -10.79 -7.38 -7.48
CA GLY A 83 -12.13 -7.76 -7.02
C GLY A 83 -12.15 -9.04 -6.17
N GLU A 84 -11.01 -9.39 -5.57
CA GLU A 84 -10.83 -10.64 -4.81
C GLU A 84 -11.55 -10.65 -3.45
N PHE A 85 -11.76 -9.48 -2.84
CA PHE A 85 -12.38 -9.38 -1.50
C PHE A 85 -13.89 -9.30 -1.51
N ASP A 86 -14.39 -8.45 -2.39
CA ASP A 86 -15.77 -8.02 -2.42
C ASP A 86 -16.02 -7.44 -3.81
N SER A 87 -16.70 -8.22 -4.64
CA SER A 87 -17.04 -7.81 -6.00
C SER A 87 -17.85 -6.50 -6.02
N GLU A 88 -18.55 -6.16 -4.94
CA GLU A 88 -19.32 -4.89 -4.84
C GLU A 88 -18.41 -3.69 -4.57
N LYS A 89 -17.22 -3.90 -3.99
CA LYS A 89 -16.23 -2.85 -3.70
C LYS A 89 -15.13 -2.76 -4.76
N ARG A 90 -15.18 -3.62 -5.77
CA ARG A 90 -14.21 -3.62 -6.86
C ARG A 90 -14.13 -2.21 -7.48
N PHE A 91 -12.91 -1.71 -7.63
CA PHE A 91 -12.60 -0.37 -8.14
C PHE A 91 -13.09 0.82 -7.30
N GLU A 92 -13.59 0.64 -6.07
CA GLU A 92 -14.06 1.75 -5.23
C GLU A 92 -13.03 2.89 -5.12
N ASP A 93 -11.75 2.54 -4.95
CA ASP A 93 -10.65 3.49 -4.84
C ASP A 93 -10.38 4.22 -6.17
N LEU A 94 -10.53 3.51 -7.29
CA LEU A 94 -10.37 4.10 -8.62
C LEU A 94 -11.55 5.01 -8.97
N ILE A 95 -12.78 4.58 -8.73
CA ILE A 95 -14.02 5.35 -8.96
C ILE A 95 -13.98 6.66 -8.17
N SER A 96 -13.49 6.59 -6.94
CA SER A 96 -13.39 7.74 -6.05
C SER A 96 -12.15 8.60 -6.32
N PHE A 97 -11.27 8.19 -7.23
CA PHE A 97 -9.97 8.81 -7.51
C PHE A 97 -9.16 9.12 -6.25
N LYS A 98 -9.24 8.26 -5.23
CA LYS A 98 -8.53 8.45 -3.98
C LYS A 98 -7.03 8.20 -4.18
N PRO A 99 -6.16 8.82 -3.36
CA PRO A 99 -4.74 8.48 -3.34
C PRO A 99 -4.53 7.01 -2.97
N SER A 100 -4.19 6.20 -3.96
CA SER A 100 -3.97 4.76 -3.83
C SER A 100 -2.69 4.33 -4.54
N PHE A 101 -2.21 3.15 -4.17
CA PHE A 101 -0.99 2.55 -4.68
C PHE A 101 -1.00 2.39 -6.21
N VAL A 102 -2.16 2.03 -6.80
CA VAL A 102 -2.30 1.78 -8.25
C VAL A 102 -1.92 3.01 -9.08
N TRP A 103 -2.31 4.21 -8.64
CA TRP A 103 -1.98 5.45 -9.34
C TRP A 103 -0.48 5.74 -9.29
N SER A 104 0.14 5.64 -8.11
CA SER A 104 1.58 5.87 -7.96
C SER A 104 2.40 4.85 -8.72
N LEU A 105 2.03 3.57 -8.66
CA LEU A 105 2.70 2.48 -9.37
C LEU A 105 2.64 2.68 -10.88
N THR A 106 1.48 3.10 -11.39
CA THR A 106 1.30 3.37 -12.82
C THR A 106 2.21 4.49 -13.30
N LEU A 107 2.28 5.60 -12.54
CA LEU A 107 3.16 6.72 -12.87
C LEU A 107 4.64 6.32 -12.81
N GLU A 108 5.03 5.59 -11.77
CA GLU A 108 6.42 5.17 -11.56
C GLU A 108 6.89 4.16 -12.61
N THR A 109 6.03 3.22 -13.00
CA THR A 109 6.41 2.09 -13.87
C THR A 109 6.21 2.40 -15.35
N PHE A 110 5.09 3.03 -15.70
CA PHE A 110 4.66 3.20 -17.09
C PHE A 110 4.67 4.66 -17.55
N GLY A 111 4.85 5.60 -16.62
CA GLY A 111 5.01 7.02 -16.92
C GLY A 111 3.69 7.78 -17.13
N PRO A 112 3.79 9.10 -17.37
CA PRO A 112 2.62 9.99 -17.38
C PRO A 112 1.57 9.66 -18.46
N SER A 113 2.01 9.17 -19.62
CA SER A 113 1.08 8.83 -20.71
C SER A 113 0.19 7.64 -20.34
N SER A 114 0.74 6.62 -19.68
CA SER A 114 -0.04 5.46 -19.25
C SER A 114 -0.94 5.81 -18.06
N LEU A 115 -0.50 6.73 -17.19
CA LEU A 115 -1.34 7.27 -16.12
C LEU A 115 -2.57 8.01 -16.68
N ASP A 116 -2.41 8.85 -17.71
CA ASP A 116 -3.56 9.50 -18.36
C ASP A 116 -4.51 8.47 -18.97
N GLN A 117 -3.99 7.44 -19.64
CA GLN A 117 -4.81 6.34 -20.16
C GLN A 117 -5.59 5.61 -19.06
N LEU A 118 -4.96 5.38 -17.89
CA LEU A 118 -5.63 4.80 -16.74
C LEU A 118 -6.77 5.71 -16.25
N PHE A 119 -6.52 7.02 -16.10
CA PHE A 119 -7.57 7.98 -15.77
C PHE A 119 -8.74 7.91 -16.75
N GLN A 120 -8.47 7.89 -18.05
CA GLN A 120 -9.53 7.78 -19.07
C GLN A 120 -10.30 6.46 -18.97
N ALA A 121 -9.60 5.34 -18.74
CA ALA A 121 -10.25 4.05 -18.56
C ALA A 121 -11.14 4.02 -17.30
N THR A 122 -10.65 4.56 -16.18
CA THR A 122 -11.39 4.64 -14.91
C THR A 122 -12.67 5.49 -15.03
N ARG A 123 -12.66 6.58 -15.80
CA ARG A 123 -13.87 7.40 -16.02
C ARG A 123 -15.00 6.68 -16.77
N HIS A 124 -14.73 5.52 -17.37
CA HIS A 124 -15.75 4.70 -18.02
C HIS A 124 -16.44 3.71 -17.09
N LEU A 125 -15.97 3.58 -15.84
CA LEU A 125 -16.63 2.75 -14.84
C LEU A 125 -18.09 3.22 -14.60
N PRO A 126 -19.02 2.29 -14.35
CA PRO A 126 -18.79 0.87 -14.02
C PRO A 126 -18.57 -0.06 -15.24
N VAL A 127 -18.59 0.44 -16.48
CA VAL A 127 -18.23 -0.37 -17.65
C VAL A 127 -16.71 -0.54 -17.68
N ASP A 128 -16.24 -1.73 -17.33
CA ASP A 128 -14.82 -1.97 -17.03
C ASP A 128 -14.00 -2.52 -18.20
N ASP A 129 -14.58 -2.81 -19.37
CA ASP A 129 -13.88 -3.38 -20.54
C ASP A 129 -12.56 -2.67 -20.87
N LYS A 130 -12.58 -1.34 -20.89
CA LYS A 130 -11.38 -0.52 -21.19
C LYS A 130 -10.34 -0.59 -20.07
N LEU A 131 -10.80 -0.66 -18.83
CA LEU A 131 -9.92 -0.79 -17.67
C LEU A 131 -9.29 -2.19 -17.64
N GLN A 132 -10.07 -3.24 -17.90
CA GLN A 132 -9.56 -4.61 -18.03
C GLN A 132 -8.54 -4.73 -19.15
N GLU A 133 -8.84 -4.17 -20.33
CA GLU A 133 -7.90 -4.17 -21.45
C GLU A 133 -6.60 -3.43 -21.08
N TRP A 134 -6.71 -2.30 -20.39
CA TRP A 134 -5.55 -1.54 -19.94
C TRP A 134 -4.72 -2.32 -18.91
N ILE A 135 -5.36 -2.95 -17.92
CA ILE A 135 -4.73 -3.78 -16.89
C ILE A 135 -3.97 -4.94 -17.55
N ALA A 136 -4.62 -5.66 -18.46
CA ALA A 136 -4.03 -6.79 -19.18
C ALA A 136 -2.86 -6.37 -20.06
N ARG A 137 -2.98 -5.24 -20.78
CA ARG A 137 -1.92 -4.73 -21.66
C ARG A 137 -0.64 -4.36 -20.89
N HIS A 138 -0.79 -3.86 -19.67
CA HIS A 138 0.34 -3.41 -18.85
C HIS A 138 0.79 -4.46 -17.82
N SER A 139 0.16 -5.65 -17.77
CA SER A 139 0.42 -6.64 -16.72
C SER A 139 0.37 -6.01 -15.32
N LEU A 140 -0.60 -5.10 -15.10
CA LEU A 140 -0.62 -4.27 -13.89
C LEU A 140 -0.71 -5.14 -12.63
N SER A 141 -1.48 -6.23 -12.67
CA SER A 141 -1.63 -7.17 -11.56
C SER A 141 -0.30 -7.78 -11.15
N GLU A 142 0.45 -8.34 -12.09
CA GLU A 142 1.75 -8.95 -11.79
C GLU A 142 2.77 -7.92 -11.32
N VAL A 143 2.77 -6.73 -11.92
CA VAL A 143 3.65 -5.62 -11.54
C VAL A 143 3.33 -5.14 -10.11
N ALA A 144 2.04 -5.02 -9.77
CA ALA A 144 1.60 -4.58 -8.46
C ALA A 144 1.98 -5.59 -7.37
N GLU A 145 1.74 -6.88 -7.61
CA GLU A 145 2.15 -7.96 -6.70
C GLU A 145 3.67 -8.00 -6.49
N ALA A 146 4.45 -7.90 -7.57
CA ALA A 146 5.91 -7.89 -7.50
C ALA A 146 6.42 -6.68 -6.71
N HIS A 147 5.80 -5.51 -6.90
CA HIS A 147 6.18 -4.30 -6.17
C HIS A 147 5.81 -4.38 -4.68
N ALA A 148 4.63 -4.90 -4.34
CA ALA A 148 4.24 -5.14 -2.94
C ALA A 148 5.19 -6.15 -2.27
N GLU A 149 5.53 -7.24 -2.98
CA GLU A 149 6.52 -8.22 -2.50
C GLU A 149 7.88 -7.57 -2.26
N ASN A 150 8.38 -6.75 -3.18
CA ASN A 150 9.64 -6.03 -3.00
C ASN A 150 9.58 -5.06 -1.81
N THR A 151 8.45 -4.38 -1.59
CA THR A 151 8.24 -3.49 -0.44
C THR A 151 8.38 -4.27 0.88
N PHE A 152 7.80 -5.46 0.97
CA PHE A 152 7.97 -6.34 2.13
C PHE A 152 9.41 -6.80 2.32
N GLN A 153 10.05 -7.29 1.25
CA GLN A 153 11.42 -7.80 1.34
C GLN A 153 12.41 -6.71 1.76
N LYS A 154 12.25 -5.50 1.23
CA LYS A 154 13.06 -4.34 1.62
C LYS A 154 12.89 -4.00 3.10
N ALA A 155 11.66 -3.93 3.59
CA ALA A 155 11.39 -3.64 5.01
C ALA A 155 12.02 -4.68 5.94
N VAL A 156 11.95 -5.95 5.56
CA VAL A 156 12.56 -7.06 6.32
C VAL A 156 14.09 -6.98 6.26
N ALA A 157 14.67 -6.77 5.08
CA ALA A 157 16.12 -6.68 4.91
C ALA A 157 16.72 -5.52 5.74
N GLU A 158 16.12 -4.34 5.65
CA GLU A 158 16.55 -3.17 6.43
C GLU A 158 16.51 -3.43 7.94
N PHE A 159 15.53 -4.19 8.44
CA PHE A 159 15.46 -4.57 9.84
C PHE A 159 16.52 -5.62 10.21
N GLN A 160 16.75 -6.62 9.34
CA GLN A 160 17.75 -7.67 9.57
C GLN A 160 19.18 -7.15 9.50
N ASP A 161 19.44 -6.10 8.71
CA ASP A 161 20.75 -5.44 8.68
C ASP A 161 21.14 -4.88 10.07
N VAL A 162 20.15 -4.40 10.82
CA VAL A 162 20.33 -3.90 12.20
C VAL A 162 20.26 -5.03 13.23
N TYR A 163 19.38 -6.02 13.02
CA TYR A 163 19.17 -7.14 13.93
C TYR A 163 19.36 -8.51 13.22
N PRO A 164 20.60 -8.91 12.88
CA PRO A 164 20.86 -10.11 12.06
C PRO A 164 20.40 -11.43 12.69
N ALA A 165 20.35 -11.47 14.03
CA ALA A 165 19.91 -12.65 14.79
C ALA A 165 18.40 -12.69 15.04
N SER A 166 17.62 -11.74 14.51
CA SER A 166 16.16 -11.71 14.71
C SER A 166 15.47 -12.90 14.03
N ASP A 167 14.56 -13.56 14.76
CA ASP A 167 13.64 -14.53 14.17
C ASP A 167 12.42 -13.81 13.59
N LEU A 168 12.25 -13.92 12.27
CA LEU A 168 11.15 -13.33 11.52
C LEU A 168 10.14 -14.37 11.03
N SER A 169 10.18 -15.59 11.57
CA SER A 169 9.26 -16.67 11.24
C SER A 169 7.79 -16.25 11.40
N GLN A 170 7.44 -15.63 12.53
CA GLN A 170 6.09 -15.13 12.80
C GLN A 170 5.66 -14.02 11.84
N LEU A 171 6.60 -13.16 11.41
CA LEU A 171 6.30 -12.11 10.45
C LEU A 171 6.01 -12.70 9.06
N LYS A 172 6.77 -13.73 8.65
CA LYS A 172 6.51 -14.47 7.41
C LYS A 172 5.19 -15.24 7.46
N GLU A 173 4.86 -15.82 8.61
CA GLU A 173 3.57 -16.49 8.82
C GLU A 173 2.42 -15.47 8.75
N LEU A 174 2.56 -14.31 9.40
CA LEU A 174 1.60 -13.22 9.31
C LEU A 174 1.39 -12.78 7.86
N LYS A 175 2.49 -12.60 7.10
CA LYS A 175 2.41 -12.29 5.67
C LYS A 175 1.62 -13.35 4.90
N ASN A 176 1.87 -14.63 5.15
CA ASN A 176 1.14 -15.71 4.47
C ASN A 176 -0.35 -15.70 4.84
N ARG A 177 -0.68 -15.51 6.11
CA ARG A 177 -2.08 -15.38 6.56
C ARG A 177 -2.79 -14.19 5.92
N ILE A 178 -2.08 -13.08 5.75
CA ILE A 178 -2.61 -11.90 5.06
C ILE A 178 -2.78 -12.22 3.59
N LYS A 179 -1.77 -12.75 2.88
CA LYS A 179 -1.95 -13.16 1.48
C LYS A 179 -3.10 -14.16 1.29
N SER A 180 -3.28 -15.13 2.19
CA SER A 180 -4.40 -16.08 2.14
C SER A 180 -5.76 -15.48 2.49
N ALA A 181 -5.81 -14.33 3.14
CA ALA A 181 -7.05 -13.57 3.28
C ALA A 181 -7.31 -12.67 2.06
N TYR A 182 -6.34 -12.59 1.13
CA TYR A 182 -6.29 -11.71 -0.03
C TYR A 182 -6.14 -12.50 -1.35
N ALA A 183 -6.36 -13.82 -1.34
CA ALA A 183 -6.33 -14.74 -2.48
C ALA A 183 -7.48 -15.75 -2.33
#